data_AF-A0A7X7MZZ3-F1
#
_entry.id   AF-A0A7X7MZZ3-F1
#
_cell.length_a   1.000
_cell.length_b   1.000
_cell.length_c   1.000
_cell.angle_alpha   90.00
_cell.angle_beta   90.00
_cell.angle_gamma   90.00
#
_symmetry.space_group_name_H-M   'P 1'
#
loop_
_entity.id
_entity.type
_entity.pdbx_description
1 polymer ?
#
loop_
_entity_poly.entity_id
_entity_poly.type
_entity_poly.pdbx_seq_one_letter_code
_entity_poly.pdbx_strand_id
1 'polypeptide(L)' 'RDIMEICEIMKAQIIDMSRSTLMIQICDEPEKIKLFINMLASISIVEIARTGTLALSKCIDVEN' A
#
# COMPACT_ATOMS: atom_id res chain seq x y z
N ARG A 1 -13.23 -2.09 12.11
CA ARG A 1 -13.69 -1.15 11.06
C ARG A 1 -12.51 -0.32 10.55
N ASP A 2 -11.64 0.06 11.47
CA ASP A 2 -10.47 0.89 11.30
C ASP A 2 -9.56 0.45 10.13
N ILE A 3 -9.32 -0.85 9.93
CA ILE A 3 -8.50 -1.35 8.81
C ILE A 3 -9.11 -0.96 7.45
N MET A 4 -10.44 -1.13 7.28
CA MET A 4 -11.12 -0.81 6.03
C MET A 4 -11.08 0.70 5.75
N GLU A 5 -11.26 1.52 6.78
CA GLU A 5 -11.20 2.98 6.70
C GLU A 5 -9.78 3.46 6.35
N ILE A 6 -8.75 2.87 6.96
CA ILE A 6 -7.35 3.15 6.61
C ILE A 6 -7.09 2.78 5.15
N CYS A 7 -7.60 1.63 4.69
CA CYS A 7 -7.48 1.23 3.28
C CYS A 7 -8.17 2.22 2.34
N GLU A 8 -9.36 2.71 2.71
CA GLU A 8 -10.10 3.69 1.91
C GLU A 8 -9.36 5.04 1.82
N ILE A 9 -8.84 5.55 2.95
CA ILE A 9 -8.06 6.79 3.01
C ILE A 9 -6.78 6.68 2.16
N MET A 10 -6.11 5.54 2.23
CA MET A 10 -4.83 5.30 1.56
C MET A 10 -4.99 4.70 0.16
N LYS A 11 -6.24 4.56 -0.33
CA LYS A 11 -6.59 3.93 -1.61
C LYS A 11 -5.96 2.54 -1.79
N ALA A 12 -5.80 1.81 -0.69
CA ALA A 12 -5.35 0.43 -0.68
C ALA A 12 -6.51 -0.51 -1.00
N GLN A 13 -6.21 -1.64 -1.62
CA GLN A 13 -7.19 -2.63 -2.04
C GLN A 13 -7.10 -3.88 -1.17
N ILE A 14 -8.25 -4.38 -0.72
CA ILE A 14 -8.33 -5.67 -0.04
C ILE A 14 -8.54 -6.73 -1.11
N ILE A 15 -7.55 -7.59 -1.29
CA ILE A 15 -7.53 -8.60 -2.36
C ILE A 15 -7.96 -9.98 -1.87
N ASP A 16 -7.91 -10.23 -0.56
CA ASP A 16 -8.45 -11.44 0.07
C ASP A 16 -8.93 -11.15 1.51
N MET A 17 -9.94 -11.89 1.94
CA MET A 17 -10.52 -11.79 3.29
C MET A 17 -10.88 -13.18 3.81
N SER A 18 -10.31 -13.53 4.97
CA SER A 18 -10.64 -14.75 5.70
C SER A 18 -11.32 -14.43 7.03
N ARG A 19 -11.60 -15.45 7.84
CA ARG A 19 -12.18 -15.27 9.19
C ARG A 19 -11.25 -14.49 10.14
N SER A 20 -9.94 -14.58 9.96
CA SER A 20 -8.95 -14.03 10.90
C SER A 20 -7.86 -13.19 10.26
N THR A 21 -7.80 -13.12 8.92
CA THR A 21 -6.77 -12.39 8.18
C THR A 21 -7.38 -11.58 7.05
N LEU A 22 -6.71 -10.49 6.70
CA LEU A 22 -6.98 -9.68 5.52
C LEU A 22 -5.69 -9.57 4.72
N MET A 23 -5.79 -9.73 3.41
CA MET A 23 -4.68 -9.47 2.50
C MET A 23 -4.93 -8.15 1.78
N ILE A 24 -3.99 -7.22 1.92
CA ILE A 24 -4.12 -5.84 1.45
C ILE A 24 -2.98 -5.54 0.49
N GLN A 25 -3.31 -4.93 -0.64
CA GLN A 25 -2.38 -4.45 -1.66
C GLN A 25 -2.39 -2.92 -1.70
N ILE A 26 -1.21 -2.33 -1.80
CA ILE A 26 -1.02 -0.89 -2.00
C ILE A 26 0.16 -0.67 -2.94
N CYS A 27 0.05 0.31 -3.84
CA CYS A 27 1.12 0.75 -4.73
C CYS A 27 1.21 2.27 -4.64
N ASP A 28 2.30 2.76 -4.06
CA ASP A 28 2.51 4.19 -3.84
C ASP A 28 4.01 4.47 -3.61
N GLU A 29 4.35 5.74 -3.43
CA GLU A 29 5.69 6.19 -3.07
C GLU A 29 6.17 5.55 -1.74
N PRO A 30 7.48 5.30 -1.57
CA PRO A 30 8.02 4.64 -0.38
C PRO A 30 7.60 5.28 0.96
N GLU A 31 7.48 6.60 0.98
CA GLU A 31 7.05 7.39 2.13
C GLU A 31 5.59 7.10 2.51
N LYS A 32 4.71 6.96 1.51
CA LYS A 32 3.29 6.63 1.69
C LYS A 32 3.11 5.20 2.16
N ILE A 33 3.87 4.26 1.59
CA ILE A 33 3.91 2.86 2.05
C ILE A 33 4.33 2.80 3.53
N LYS A 34 5.35 3.56 3.93
CA LYS A 34 5.81 3.60 5.33
C LYS A 34 4.73 4.19 6.26
N LEU A 35 4.05 5.25 5.83
CA LEU A 35 2.92 5.81 6.57
C LEU A 35 1.79 4.79 6.74
N PHE A 36 1.44 4.07 5.68
CA PHE A 36 0.42 3.02 5.72
C PHE A 36 0.73 1.95 6.76
N ILE A 37 1.98 1.43 6.75
CA ILE A 37 2.43 0.44 7.73
C ILE A 37 2.34 0.99 9.16
N ASN A 38 2.71 2.26 9.37
CA ASN A 38 2.61 2.89 10.69
C ASN A 38 1.16 3.08 11.16
N MET A 39 0.24 3.40 10.25
CA MET A 39 -1.20 3.51 10.57
C MET A 39 -1.78 2.14 10.97
N LEU A 40 -1.21 1.06 10.44
CA LEU A 40 -1.52 -0.32 10.80
C LEU A 40 -0.71 -0.83 12.00
N ALA A 41 0.08 0.00 12.70
CA ALA A 41 0.91 -0.48 13.82
C ALA A 41 0.10 -1.03 15.01
N SER A 42 -1.18 -0.68 15.13
CA SER A 42 -2.09 -1.21 16.16
C SER A 42 -2.59 -2.62 15.87
N ILE A 43 -2.36 -3.15 14.67
CA ILE A 43 -2.73 -4.51 14.27
C ILE A 43 -1.51 -5.41 14.17
N SER A 44 -1.72 -6.71 14.42
CA SER A 44 -0.66 -7.72 14.25
C SER A 44 -0.46 -8.02 12.78
N ILE A 45 0.67 -7.58 12.22
CA ILE A 45 1.06 -7.89 10.85
C ILE A 45 1.69 -9.29 10.83
N VAL A 46 1.09 -10.20 10.07
CA VAL A 46 1.58 -11.59 9.93
C VAL A 46 2.76 -11.65 8.96
N GLU A 47 2.64 -10.97 7.82
CA GLU A 47 3.65 -10.97 6.75
C GLU A 47 3.60 -9.65 5.96
N ILE A 48 4.75 -9.24 5.41
CA ILE A 48 4.84 -8.15 4.43
C ILE A 48 5.73 -8.60 3.27
N ALA A 49 5.19 -8.59 2.06
CA ALA A 49 5.96 -8.71 0.82
C ALA A 49 6.05 -7.33 0.14
N ARG A 50 7.26 -6.87 -0.20
CA ARG A 50 7.48 -5.59 -0.89
C ARG A 50 8.38 -5.76 -2.09
N THR A 51 8.06 -5.06 -3.17
CA THR A 51 8.85 -5.00 -4.40
C THR A 51 10.09 -4.11 -4.28
N GLY A 52 10.09 -3.17 -3.32
CA GLY A 52 11.09 -2.10 -3.25
C GLY A 52 10.73 -0.91 -4.14
N THR A 53 11.61 0.08 -4.22
CA THR A 53 11.40 1.28 -5.04
C THR A 53 11.68 0.97 -6.50
N LEU A 54 10.68 1.20 -7.35
CA LEU A 54 10.83 1.18 -8.80
C LEU A 54 10.76 2.62 -9.30
N ALA A 55 11.66 2.99 -10.21
CA ALA A 55 11.70 4.33 -10.79
C ALA A 55 11.92 4.25 -12.30
N LEU A 56 11.18 5.09 -13.02
CA LEU A 56 11.34 5.30 -14.46
C LEU A 56 11.54 6.79 -14.68
N SER A 57 12.47 7.17 -15.56
CA SER A 57 12.55 8.55 -16.02
C SER A 57 11.23 8.95 -16.69
N LYS A 58 10.74 10.17 -16.40
CA LYS A 58 9.58 10.70 -17.12
C LYS A 58 9.88 10.73 -18.61
N CYS A 59 8.88 10.39 -19.44
CA CYS A 59 8.97 10.65 -20.87
C CYS A 59 9.17 12.15 -21.08
N ILE A 60 10.16 12.48 -21.89
CA ILE A 60 10.38 13.84 -22.37
C ILE A 60 9.60 13.92 -23.67
N ASP A 61 8.49 14.64 -23.67
CA ASP A 61 7.79 14.98 -24.91
C ASP A 61 8.70 15.94 -25.68
N VAL A 62 9.41 15.42 -26.67
CA VAL A 62 10.16 16.26 -27.61
C VAL A 62 9.16 16.73 -28.65
N GLU A 63 8.60 17.92 -28.46
CA GLU A 63 7.83 18.59 -29.51
C GLU A 63 8.74 18.76 -30.74
N ASN A 64 8.32 18.20 -31.89
CA ASN A 64 8.96 18.45 -33.19
C ASN A 64 8.37 19.71 -33.83
#